data_AF-A0A2W1JY19-F1
#
_entry.id   AF-A0A2W1JY19-F1
#
_cell.length_a   1.000
_cell.length_b   1.000
_cell.length_c   1.000
_cell.angle_alpha   90.00
_cell.angle_beta   90.00
_cell.angle_gamma   90.00
#
_symmetry.space_group_name_H-M   'P 1'
#
loop_
_entity.id
_entity.type
_entity.pdbx_description
1 polymer ?
#
loop_
_entity_poly.entity_id
_entity_poly.type
_entity_poly.pdbx_seq_one_letter_code
_entity_poly.pdbx_strand_id
1 'polypeptide(L)'
;MNQSKNKYVDFVSDEHLLQCISNLYQSYLEAKREFTKAKFYKNKVDTFKLTFDSKFNELSEEELIKLEMSRQVDKSVNNAIGTFHEEILGGIEGFSSAKHAGYDVKADDDSLFAEIKNKHNTMNSSSAESAFQKLARFADDNRQAKCYLVQILAKKSFLKKWEGIINRKEYSHSRVYIVSGDQFYSLLTGDGNALLKLYQALPIAINDFLKIIESTKTKQHDILSDISADAQKSNRNLLDEITFQNFYYYKGFSERET
;
A
#
# COMPACT_ATOMS: atom_id res chain seq x y z
N MET A 1 -13.37 10.40 30.60
CA MET A 1 -13.88 9.58 29.49
C MET A 1 -12.83 8.52 29.20
N ASN A 2 -13.11 7.24 29.44
CA ASN A 2 -12.21 6.17 29.03
C ASN A 2 -12.32 6.05 27.51
N GLN A 3 -11.42 6.71 26.77
CA GLN A 3 -11.18 6.30 25.39
C GLN A 3 -10.67 4.87 25.44
N SER A 4 -11.35 3.97 24.74
CA SER A 4 -10.89 2.61 24.52
C SER A 4 -9.46 2.69 23.98
N LYS A 5 -8.50 2.08 24.67
CA LYS A 5 -7.12 2.02 24.21
C LYS A 5 -7.10 1.25 22.89
N ASN A 6 -6.51 1.84 21.84
CA ASN A 6 -6.29 1.16 20.56
C ASN A 6 -5.58 -0.17 20.79
N LYS A 7 -6.00 -1.20 20.05
CA LYS A 7 -5.47 -2.56 20.15
C LYS A 7 -4.07 -2.68 19.57
N TYR A 8 -3.78 -1.97 18.47
CA TYR A 8 -2.57 -2.19 17.69
C TYR A 8 -1.46 -1.19 18.01
N VAL A 9 -1.71 0.11 17.83
CA VAL A 9 -0.77 1.21 18.11
C VAL A 9 -1.51 2.40 18.70
N ASP A 10 -0.83 3.23 19.48
CA ASP A 10 -1.42 4.35 20.22
C ASP A 10 -1.53 5.66 19.41
N PHE A 11 -0.85 5.76 18.27
CA PHE A 11 -0.77 7.00 17.47
C PHE A 11 -1.70 7.07 16.25
N VAL A 12 -2.41 5.99 15.92
CA VAL A 12 -3.51 5.96 14.94
C VAL A 12 -4.62 5.04 15.45
N SER A 13 -5.88 5.29 15.06
CA SER A 13 -7.01 4.40 15.39
C SER A 13 -6.82 3.01 14.76
N ASP A 14 -7.41 1.99 15.38
CA ASP A 14 -7.40 0.62 14.85
C ASP A 14 -8.07 0.55 13.47
N GLU A 15 -9.16 1.29 13.25
CA GLU A 15 -9.88 1.38 11.99
C GLU A 15 -8.98 1.92 10.87
N HIS A 16 -8.24 3.00 11.15
CA HIS A 16 -7.30 3.59 10.19
C HIS A 16 -6.17 2.62 9.83
N LEU A 17 -5.55 1.97 10.81
CA LEU A 17 -4.48 1.00 10.53
C LEU A 17 -4.99 -0.17 9.67
N LEU A 18 -6.18 -0.70 9.98
CA LEU A 18 -6.80 -1.76 9.18
C LEU A 18 -7.16 -1.29 7.77
N GLN A 19 -7.56 -0.02 7.61
CA GLN A 19 -7.79 0.57 6.28
C GLN A 19 -6.49 0.68 5.47
N CYS A 20 -5.38 1.12 6.08
CA CYS A 20 -4.07 1.14 5.42
C CYS A 20 -3.64 -0.28 4.98
N ILE A 21 -3.83 -1.28 5.84
CA ILE A 21 -3.56 -2.69 5.51
C ILE A 21 -4.45 -3.15 4.36
N SER A 22 -5.73 -2.76 4.36
CA SER A 22 -6.68 -3.07 3.29
C SER A 22 -6.25 -2.50 1.94
N ASN A 23 -5.87 -1.21 1.91
CA ASN A 23 -5.37 -0.55 0.70
C ASN A 23 -4.11 -1.25 0.16
N LEU A 24 -3.18 -1.61 1.06
CA LEU A 24 -1.98 -2.35 0.69
C LEU A 24 -2.34 -3.73 0.14
N TYR A 25 -3.24 -4.47 0.79
CA TYR A 25 -3.70 -5.78 0.34
C TYR A 25 -4.36 -5.72 -1.05
N GLN A 26 -5.21 -4.72 -1.33
CA GLN A 26 -5.77 -4.52 -2.66
C GLN A 26 -4.68 -4.26 -3.70
N SER A 27 -3.67 -3.46 -3.37
CA SER A 27 -2.52 -3.22 -4.26
C SER A 27 -1.76 -4.51 -4.59
N TYR A 28 -1.63 -5.44 -3.63
CA TYR A 28 -1.07 -6.78 -3.88
C TYR A 28 -1.95 -7.62 -4.81
N LEU A 29 -3.28 -7.59 -4.63
CA LEU A 29 -4.22 -8.29 -5.50
C LEU A 29 -4.20 -7.74 -6.92
N GLU A 30 -4.20 -6.43 -7.09
CA GLU A 30 -4.14 -5.75 -8.39
C GLU A 30 -2.82 -6.03 -9.11
N ALA A 31 -1.70 -6.01 -8.38
CA ALA A 31 -0.39 -6.33 -8.95
C ALA A 31 -0.35 -7.77 -9.50
N LYS A 32 -1.04 -8.72 -8.86
CA LYS A 32 -1.16 -10.11 -9.32
C LYS A 32 -2.19 -10.31 -10.44
N ARG A 33 -3.40 -9.75 -10.29
CA ARG A 33 -4.55 -10.00 -11.17
C ARG A 33 -4.38 -9.38 -12.56
N GLU A 34 -3.69 -8.26 -12.66
CA GLU A 34 -3.58 -7.51 -13.91
C GLU A 34 -2.33 -7.83 -14.75
N PHE A 35 -1.66 -8.95 -14.52
CA PHE A 35 -0.50 -9.33 -15.34
C PHE A 35 -0.95 -9.81 -16.73
N THR A 36 -1.42 -8.87 -17.53
CA THR A 36 -1.83 -9.05 -18.92
C THR A 36 -0.62 -8.88 -19.83
N LYS A 37 -0.69 -9.44 -21.05
CA LYS A 37 0.29 -9.17 -22.11
C LYS A 37 0.48 -7.66 -22.31
N ALA A 38 -0.60 -6.89 -22.27
CA ALA A 38 -0.54 -5.43 -22.41
C ALA A 38 0.29 -4.76 -21.31
N LYS A 39 0.13 -5.16 -20.04
CA LYS A 39 0.90 -4.62 -18.91
C LYS A 39 2.37 -5.01 -18.98
N PHE A 40 2.65 -6.27 -19.37
CA PHE A 40 4.02 -6.76 -19.60
C PHE A 40 4.77 -5.93 -20.64
N TYR A 41 4.14 -5.64 -21.79
CA TYR A 41 4.78 -4.85 -22.85
C TYR A 41 4.74 -3.33 -22.63
N LYS A 42 3.82 -2.81 -21.80
CA LYS A 42 3.79 -1.38 -21.41
C LYS A 42 5.10 -0.98 -20.75
N ASN A 43 5.65 -1.84 -19.90
CA ASN A 43 7.01 -1.70 -19.38
C ASN A 43 7.95 -2.39 -20.37
N LYS A 44 8.53 -1.63 -21.31
CA LYS A 44 9.42 -2.18 -22.35
C LYS A 44 10.39 -3.22 -21.77
N VAL A 45 10.30 -4.44 -22.28
CA VAL A 45 11.15 -5.55 -21.88
C VAL A 45 12.51 -5.39 -22.57
N ASP A 46 13.59 -5.44 -21.79
CA ASP A 46 14.95 -5.33 -22.33
C ASP A 46 15.43 -6.69 -22.82
N THR A 47 15.28 -6.93 -24.12
CA THR A 47 15.69 -8.19 -24.75
C THR A 47 17.21 -8.37 -24.78
N PHE A 48 18.01 -7.30 -24.72
CA PHE A 48 19.46 -7.43 -24.62
C PHE A 48 19.84 -8.01 -23.26
N LYS A 49 19.27 -7.46 -22.17
CA LYS A 49 19.44 -8.02 -20.81
C LYS A 49 19.01 -9.49 -20.77
N LEU A 50 17.81 -9.82 -21.25
CA LEU A 50 17.32 -11.21 -21.25
C LEU A 50 18.24 -12.15 -22.05
N THR A 51 18.82 -11.69 -23.16
CA THR A 51 19.80 -12.47 -23.93
C THR A 51 21.04 -12.78 -23.08
N PHE A 52 21.59 -11.78 -22.39
CA PHE A 52 22.73 -12.00 -21.50
C PHE A 52 22.37 -12.89 -20.31
N ASP A 53 21.21 -12.69 -19.68
CA ASP A 53 20.76 -13.52 -18.55
C ASP A 53 20.58 -14.99 -18.97
N SER A 54 20.04 -15.26 -20.16
CA SER A 54 19.91 -16.63 -20.68
C SER A 54 21.27 -17.30 -20.80
N LYS A 55 22.27 -16.58 -21.31
CA LYS A 55 23.61 -17.13 -21.56
C LYS A 55 24.48 -17.21 -20.31
N PHE A 56 24.42 -16.23 -19.43
CA PHE A 56 25.28 -16.16 -18.25
C PHE A 56 24.70 -16.90 -17.05
N ASN A 57 23.38 -17.01 -16.96
CA ASN A 57 22.71 -17.70 -15.84
C ASN A 57 22.04 -19.02 -16.27
N GLU A 58 22.25 -19.47 -17.52
CA GLU A 58 21.69 -20.71 -18.07
C GLU A 58 20.16 -20.83 -17.94
N LEU A 59 19.47 -19.70 -18.00
CA LEU A 59 18.01 -19.63 -17.86
C LEU A 59 17.31 -19.84 -19.20
N SER A 60 16.23 -20.62 -19.17
CA SER A 60 15.30 -20.75 -20.30
C SER A 60 14.51 -19.45 -20.52
N GLU A 61 13.97 -19.28 -21.73
CA GLU A 61 13.13 -18.12 -22.07
C GLU A 61 11.90 -18.01 -21.16
N GLU A 62 11.30 -19.15 -20.79
CA GLU A 62 10.13 -19.17 -19.90
C GLU A 62 10.48 -18.69 -18.49
N GLU A 63 11.62 -19.12 -17.95
CA GLU A 63 12.11 -18.66 -16.64
C GLU A 63 12.42 -17.17 -16.65
N LEU A 64 13.05 -16.67 -17.72
CA LEU A 64 13.36 -15.25 -17.88
C LEU A 64 12.09 -14.39 -17.93
N ILE A 65 11.06 -14.85 -18.63
CA ILE A 65 9.76 -14.17 -18.65
C ILE A 65 9.17 -14.16 -17.24
N LYS A 66 9.10 -15.31 -16.54
CA LYS A 66 8.55 -15.39 -15.17
C LYS A 66 9.29 -14.49 -14.17
N LEU A 67 10.62 -14.40 -14.28
CA LEU A 67 11.45 -13.52 -13.47
C LEU A 67 11.16 -12.05 -13.75
N GLU A 68 11.06 -11.65 -15.02
CA GLU A 68 10.73 -10.28 -15.38
C GLU A 68 9.30 -9.91 -14.95
N MET A 69 8.35 -10.85 -15.06
CA MET A 69 7.00 -10.68 -14.52
C MET A 69 7.02 -10.42 -13.02
N SER A 70 7.71 -11.28 -12.27
CA SER A 70 7.84 -11.17 -10.81
C SER A 70 8.49 -9.86 -10.42
N ARG A 71 9.56 -9.45 -11.11
CA ARG A 71 10.25 -8.16 -10.89
C ARG A 71 9.32 -6.95 -11.07
N GLN A 72 8.45 -6.98 -12.08
CA GLN A 72 7.48 -5.90 -12.31
C GLN A 72 6.38 -5.85 -11.23
N VAL A 73 5.92 -7.03 -10.78
CA VAL A 73 5.00 -7.15 -9.64
C VAL A 73 5.66 -6.60 -8.37
N ASP A 74 6.88 -7.04 -8.05
CA ASP A 74 7.64 -6.60 -6.89
C ASP A 74 7.88 -5.08 -6.89
N LYS A 75 8.15 -4.48 -8.05
CA LYS A 75 8.27 -3.02 -8.17
C LYS A 75 6.97 -2.31 -7.78
N SER A 76 5.83 -2.84 -8.24
CA SER A 76 4.51 -2.27 -7.93
C SER A 76 4.19 -2.39 -6.44
N VAL A 77 4.47 -3.55 -5.86
CA VAL A 77 4.33 -3.82 -4.42
C VAL A 77 5.22 -2.90 -3.58
N ASN A 78 6.49 -2.73 -3.95
CA ASN A 78 7.40 -1.84 -3.24
C ASN A 78 6.94 -0.37 -3.23
N ASN A 79 6.28 0.09 -4.30
CA ASN A 79 5.67 1.42 -4.33
C ASN A 79 4.46 1.50 -3.39
N ALA A 80 3.60 0.48 -3.40
CA ALA A 80 2.45 0.41 -2.48
C ALA A 80 2.87 0.41 -1.01
N ILE A 81 4.00 -0.22 -0.66
CA ILE A 81 4.59 -0.13 0.69
C ILE A 81 5.01 1.30 1.04
N GLY A 82 5.52 2.07 0.07
CA GLY A 82 5.78 3.50 0.27
C GLY A 82 4.51 4.25 0.66
N THR A 83 3.46 4.11 -0.14
CA THR A 83 2.13 4.69 0.13
C THR A 83 1.54 4.22 1.46
N PHE A 84 1.76 2.97 1.86
CA PHE A 84 1.34 2.49 3.18
C PHE A 84 1.93 3.31 4.34
N HIS A 85 3.22 3.69 4.26
CA HIS A 85 3.83 4.55 5.28
C HIS A 85 3.28 5.98 5.24
N GLU A 86 3.00 6.51 4.04
CA GLU A 86 2.38 7.83 3.85
C GLU A 86 1.00 7.87 4.51
N GLU A 87 0.16 6.85 4.27
CA GLU A 87 -1.19 6.73 4.82
C GLU A 87 -1.18 6.58 6.35
N ILE A 88 -0.25 5.80 6.92
CA ILE A 88 -0.12 5.70 8.38
C ILE A 88 0.29 7.04 9.00
N LEU A 89 1.34 7.65 8.47
CA LEU A 89 1.88 8.90 9.02
C LEU A 89 0.88 10.05 8.86
N GLY A 90 0.13 10.09 7.75
CA GLY A 90 -0.95 11.03 7.53
C GLY A 90 -2.25 10.72 8.28
N GLY A 91 -2.31 9.63 9.05
CA GLY A 91 -3.42 9.33 9.96
C GLY A 91 -3.15 9.69 11.42
N ILE A 92 -1.93 10.14 11.74
CA ILE A 92 -1.58 10.62 13.08
C ILE A 92 -2.31 11.94 13.33
N GLU A 93 -2.86 12.12 14.53
CA GLU A 93 -3.57 13.36 14.89
C GLU A 93 -2.70 14.61 14.64
N GLY A 94 -3.25 15.58 13.91
CA GLY A 94 -2.56 16.81 13.51
C GLY A 94 -1.74 16.69 12.22
N PHE A 95 -1.79 15.54 11.53
CA PHE A 95 -1.12 15.32 10.26
C PHE A 95 -2.08 14.81 9.19
N SER A 96 -1.70 15.04 7.94
CA SER A 96 -2.46 14.59 6.77
C SER A 96 -1.55 14.20 5.61
N SER A 97 -1.99 13.23 4.82
CA SER A 97 -1.35 12.82 3.55
C SER A 97 -2.25 13.20 2.37
N ALA A 98 -1.67 13.69 1.27
CA ALA A 98 -2.44 14.08 0.10
C ALA A 98 -1.77 13.67 -1.20
N LYS A 99 -2.49 12.92 -2.04
CA LYS A 99 -2.01 12.58 -3.39
C LYS A 99 -1.98 13.84 -4.25
N HIS A 100 -0.89 14.02 -5.01
CA HIS A 100 -0.68 15.12 -5.95
C HIS A 100 -0.51 16.52 -5.35
N ALA A 101 -0.37 16.65 -4.02
CA ALA A 101 -0.16 17.94 -3.36
C ALA A 101 1.31 18.42 -3.37
N GLY A 102 2.23 17.58 -3.86
CA GLY A 102 3.67 17.87 -3.90
C GLY A 102 4.43 17.48 -2.63
N TYR A 103 3.74 17.16 -1.54
CA TYR A 103 4.26 16.50 -0.34
C TYR A 103 3.56 15.15 -0.15
N ASP A 104 4.16 14.29 0.67
CA ASP A 104 3.59 12.99 1.02
C ASP A 104 2.87 13.06 2.38
N VAL A 105 3.43 13.81 3.34
CA VAL A 105 2.82 14.09 4.66
C VAL A 105 3.04 15.57 5.02
N LYS A 106 2.06 16.20 5.65
CA LYS A 106 2.20 17.52 6.27
C LYS A 106 1.56 17.59 7.66
N ALA A 107 1.94 18.57 8.45
CA ALA A 107 1.15 18.98 9.62
C ALA A 107 -0.06 19.81 9.17
N ASP A 108 -1.17 19.73 9.90
CA ASP A 108 -2.40 20.45 9.56
C ASP A 108 -2.24 21.96 9.69
N ASP A 109 -1.34 22.42 10.57
CA ASP A 109 -0.96 23.83 10.77
C ASP A 109 0.16 24.32 9.84
N ASP A 110 0.55 23.51 8.85
CA ASP A 110 1.63 23.78 7.89
C ASP A 110 3.02 24.00 8.54
N SER A 111 3.22 23.54 9.78
CA SER A 111 4.53 23.57 10.47
C SER A 111 5.51 22.48 10.01
N LEU A 112 5.05 21.53 9.20
CA LEU A 112 5.85 20.42 8.69
C LEU A 112 5.41 19.99 7.29
N PHE A 113 6.37 19.72 6.41
CA PHE A 113 6.15 19.04 5.13
C PHE A 113 7.18 17.93 4.95
N ALA A 114 6.79 16.79 4.40
CA ALA A 114 7.69 15.67 4.19
C ALA A 114 7.52 15.02 2.82
N GLU A 115 8.63 14.53 2.28
CA GLU A 115 8.69 13.61 1.16
C GLU A 115 9.32 12.30 1.63
N ILE A 116 8.61 11.20 1.45
CA ILE A 116 8.95 9.87 1.93
C ILE A 116 9.59 9.05 0.81
N LYS A 117 10.70 8.41 1.14
CA LYS A 117 11.33 7.38 0.32
C LYS A 117 11.40 6.09 1.12
N ASN A 118 10.88 5.01 0.54
CA ASN A 118 10.91 3.70 1.17
C ASN A 118 12.36 3.23 1.42
N LYS A 119 13.30 3.45 0.48
CA LYS A 119 14.71 3.08 0.62
C LYS A 119 15.66 4.28 0.43
N HIS A 120 16.80 4.24 1.13
CA HIS A 120 17.83 5.29 1.05
C HIS A 120 18.45 5.47 -0.36
N ASN A 121 18.40 4.44 -1.21
CA ASN A 121 18.99 4.42 -2.54
C ASN A 121 17.97 4.61 -3.67
N THR A 122 16.77 5.11 -3.37
CA THR A 122 15.71 5.30 -4.38
C THR A 122 15.97 6.51 -5.28
N MET A 123 16.88 7.43 -4.91
CA MET A 123 17.15 8.65 -5.68
C MET A 123 18.54 8.64 -6.31
N ASN A 124 18.57 8.98 -7.59
CA ASN A 124 19.78 9.47 -8.26
C ASN A 124 20.02 10.95 -7.92
N SER A 125 21.15 11.52 -8.37
CA SER A 125 21.51 12.91 -8.09
C SER A 125 20.45 13.93 -8.53
N SER A 126 19.81 13.73 -9.69
CA SER A 126 18.79 14.66 -10.22
C SER A 126 17.48 14.61 -9.44
N SER A 127 17.03 13.41 -9.06
CA SER A 127 15.84 13.25 -8.22
C SER A 127 16.06 13.78 -6.81
N ALA A 128 17.27 13.63 -6.26
CA ALA A 128 17.67 14.25 -5.00
C ALA A 128 17.67 15.79 -5.09
N GLU A 129 18.19 16.38 -6.18
CA GLU A 129 18.16 17.83 -6.41
C GLU A 129 16.71 18.34 -6.48
N SER A 130 15.85 17.66 -7.24
CA SER A 130 14.44 18.01 -7.38
C SER A 130 13.69 17.97 -6.03
N ALA A 131 13.88 16.88 -5.26
CA ALA A 131 13.29 16.75 -3.93
C ALA A 131 13.78 17.85 -2.98
N PHE A 132 15.08 18.15 -2.98
CA PHE A 132 15.63 19.23 -2.16
C PHE A 132 15.00 20.58 -2.49
N GLN A 133 14.97 20.96 -3.77
CA GLN A 133 14.40 22.23 -4.20
C GLN A 133 12.91 22.34 -3.85
N LYS A 134 12.17 21.24 -3.99
CA LYS A 134 10.75 21.19 -3.63
C LYS A 134 10.54 21.43 -2.13
N LEU A 135 11.29 20.74 -1.28
CA LEU A 135 11.23 20.93 0.18
C LEU A 135 11.71 22.33 0.61
N ALA A 136 12.72 22.88 -0.05
CA ALA A 136 13.16 24.25 0.20
C ALA A 136 12.05 25.27 -0.11
N ARG A 137 11.34 25.11 -1.24
CA ARG A 137 10.18 25.95 -1.59
C ARG A 137 9.08 25.88 -0.53
N PHE A 138 8.72 24.67 -0.08
CA PHE A 138 7.74 24.54 1.01
C PHE A 138 8.19 25.27 2.28
N ALA A 139 9.47 25.19 2.64
CA ALA A 139 10.02 25.88 3.79
C ALA A 139 10.06 27.40 3.64
N ASP A 140 10.20 27.92 2.42
CA ASP A 140 10.20 29.36 2.12
C ASP A 140 8.78 29.93 2.12
N ASP A 141 7.85 29.22 1.49
CA ASP A 141 6.43 29.61 1.40
C ASP A 141 5.75 29.53 2.78
N ASN A 142 6.22 28.65 3.67
CA ASN A 142 5.70 28.44 5.02
C ASN A 142 6.78 28.71 6.06
N ARG A 143 6.83 29.96 6.57
CA ARG A 143 7.97 30.46 7.39
C ARG A 143 8.26 29.65 8.66
N GLN A 144 7.28 28.92 9.20
CA GLN A 144 7.46 28.08 10.38
C GLN A 144 7.73 26.61 10.04
N ALA A 145 7.66 26.23 8.76
CA ALA A 145 7.74 24.85 8.34
C ALA A 145 9.16 24.29 8.44
N LYS A 146 9.28 23.11 9.06
CA LYS A 146 10.44 22.23 8.88
C LYS A 146 10.11 21.18 7.82
N CYS A 147 10.99 21.05 6.84
CA CYS A 147 10.77 20.17 5.71
C CYS A 147 11.72 18.96 5.74
N TYR A 148 11.20 17.77 5.45
CA TYR A 148 11.92 16.53 5.66
C TYR A 148 11.94 15.63 4.42
N LEU A 149 13.14 15.23 4.00
CA LEU A 149 13.29 14.02 3.22
C LEU A 149 13.40 12.83 4.17
N VAL A 150 12.42 11.94 4.13
CA VAL A 150 12.35 10.77 5.00
C VAL A 150 12.86 9.54 4.26
N GLN A 151 13.74 8.77 4.91
CA GLN A 151 14.21 7.47 4.44
C GLN A 151 13.74 6.38 5.40
N ILE A 152 12.67 5.65 5.05
CA ILE A 152 12.12 4.60 5.91
C ILE A 152 13.20 3.52 6.17
N LEU A 153 13.76 2.94 5.10
CA LEU A 153 14.86 1.98 5.15
C LEU A 153 16.21 2.70 4.98
N ALA A 154 16.58 3.43 6.03
CA ALA A 154 17.89 4.05 6.19
C ALA A 154 18.96 3.04 6.65
N LYS A 155 20.24 3.35 6.39
CA LYS A 155 21.37 2.50 6.87
C LYS A 155 21.63 2.63 8.37
N LYS A 156 21.21 3.73 8.99
CA LYS A 156 21.38 4.08 10.41
C LYS A 156 20.23 5.00 10.82
N SER A 157 19.98 5.10 12.12
CA SER A 157 19.12 6.12 12.70
C SER A 157 19.79 7.50 12.62
N PHE A 158 19.09 8.52 12.13
CA PHE A 158 19.60 9.89 12.08
C PHE A 158 18.50 10.94 11.89
N LEU A 159 18.79 12.16 12.34
CA LEU A 159 18.10 13.38 11.96
C LEU A 159 19.16 14.47 11.78
N LYS A 160 19.26 15.06 10.59
CA LYS A 160 20.24 16.12 10.32
C LYS A 160 19.76 17.06 9.23
N LYS A 161 20.36 18.25 9.14
CA LYS A 161 20.14 19.14 7.99
C LYS A 161 20.53 18.41 6.70
N TRP A 162 19.75 18.62 5.66
CA TRP A 162 20.12 18.13 4.34
C TRP A 162 21.00 19.19 3.68
N GLU A 163 22.30 18.92 3.65
CA GLU A 163 23.28 19.81 3.04
C GLU A 163 24.37 19.01 2.32
N GLY A 164 24.99 19.64 1.32
CA GLY A 164 26.11 19.08 0.57
C GLY A 164 25.97 19.26 -0.94
N ILE A 165 26.85 18.58 -1.68
CA ILE A 165 26.85 18.63 -3.14
C ILE A 165 25.80 17.66 -3.68
N ILE A 166 24.74 18.20 -4.28
CA ILE A 166 23.69 17.44 -4.96
C ILE A 166 23.73 17.83 -6.44
N ASN A 167 23.85 16.84 -7.31
CA ASN A 167 23.95 17.04 -8.75
C ASN A 167 24.97 18.13 -9.18
N ARG A 168 26.18 18.07 -8.58
CA ARG A 168 27.31 18.98 -8.84
C ARG A 168 27.11 20.44 -8.37
N LYS A 169 26.08 20.72 -7.58
CA LYS A 169 25.86 22.04 -6.98
C LYS A 169 25.74 21.89 -5.47
N GLU A 170 26.14 22.93 -4.75
CA GLU A 170 25.98 22.99 -3.31
C GLU A 170 24.53 23.34 -2.96
N TYR A 171 23.93 22.55 -2.09
CA TYR A 171 22.59 22.77 -1.56
C TYR A 171 22.65 22.79 -0.03
N SER A 172 21.98 23.78 0.55
CA SER A 172 21.72 23.86 2.00
C SER A 172 20.52 24.76 2.22
N HIS A 173 19.73 24.46 3.25
CA HIS A 173 18.61 25.29 3.69
C HIS A 173 18.40 25.09 5.19
N SER A 174 18.19 26.18 5.93
CA SER A 174 18.18 26.16 7.41
C SER A 174 17.08 25.29 8.02
N ARG A 175 15.99 25.09 7.28
CA ARG A 175 14.79 24.33 7.66
C ARG A 175 14.55 23.04 6.86
N VAL A 176 15.50 22.60 6.02
CA VAL A 176 15.37 21.34 5.26
C VAL A 176 16.28 20.27 5.87
N TYR A 177 15.69 19.11 6.16
CA TYR A 177 16.33 18.02 6.89
C TYR A 177 16.23 16.72 6.10
N ILE A 178 17.12 15.79 6.41
CA ILE A 178 17.01 14.39 6.04
C ILE A 178 16.93 13.57 7.33
N VAL A 179 16.02 12.60 7.36
CA VAL A 179 15.67 11.86 8.58
C VAL A 179 15.40 10.38 8.27
N SER A 180 15.79 9.49 9.18
CA SER A 180 15.46 8.07 9.10
C SER A 180 14.02 7.80 9.55
N GLY A 181 13.44 6.68 9.09
CA GLY A 181 12.05 6.32 9.41
C GLY A 181 11.78 6.27 10.91
N ASP A 182 12.66 5.68 11.71
CA ASP A 182 12.49 5.58 13.17
C ASP A 182 12.42 6.97 13.84
N GLN A 183 13.30 7.90 13.44
CA GLN A 183 13.32 9.25 13.96
C GLN A 183 12.10 10.06 13.48
N PHE A 184 11.62 9.83 12.25
CA PHE A 184 10.45 10.54 11.74
C PHE A 184 9.15 10.05 12.39
N TYR A 185 8.97 8.75 12.57
CA TYR A 185 7.85 8.20 13.35
C TYR A 185 7.89 8.73 14.79
N SER A 186 9.06 8.75 15.43
CA SER A 186 9.25 9.34 16.76
C SER A 186 8.88 10.83 16.79
N LEU A 187 9.30 11.60 15.78
CA LEU A 187 9.00 13.02 15.67
C LEU A 187 7.49 13.30 15.60
N LEU A 188 6.73 12.54 14.82
CA LEU A 188 5.31 12.81 14.63
C LEU A 188 4.45 12.29 15.79
N THR A 189 4.85 11.17 16.40
CA THR A 189 4.06 10.51 17.45
C THR A 189 4.43 10.95 18.87
N GLY A 190 5.63 11.53 19.06
CA GLY A 190 6.22 11.78 20.37
C GLY A 190 6.77 10.51 21.06
N ASP A 191 6.74 9.35 20.41
CA ASP A 191 7.23 8.09 20.95
C ASP A 191 8.45 7.56 20.19
N GLY A 192 9.58 7.48 20.90
CA GLY A 192 10.84 6.95 20.39
C GLY A 192 10.79 5.52 19.84
N ASN A 193 9.76 4.73 20.19
CA ASN A 193 9.58 3.36 19.74
C ASN A 193 8.42 3.18 18.75
N ALA A 194 7.82 4.24 18.22
CA ALA A 194 6.62 4.15 17.38
C ALA A 194 6.78 3.22 16.16
N LEU A 195 7.91 3.29 15.45
CA LEU A 195 8.17 2.40 14.31
C LEU A 195 8.32 0.93 14.72
N LEU A 196 8.92 0.66 15.89
CA LEU A 196 9.03 -0.68 16.46
C LEU A 196 7.66 -1.23 16.87
N LYS A 197 6.84 -0.41 17.54
CA LYS A 197 5.46 -0.76 17.90
C LYS A 197 4.64 -1.11 16.66
N LEU A 198 4.73 -0.31 15.60
CA LEU A 198 4.08 -0.62 14.32
C LEU A 198 4.52 -1.98 13.78
N TYR A 199 5.84 -2.23 13.70
CA TYR A 199 6.38 -3.49 13.23
C TYR A 199 5.85 -4.70 14.03
N GLN A 200 5.77 -4.57 15.36
CA GLN A 200 5.25 -5.62 16.24
C GLN A 200 3.74 -5.83 16.09
N ALA A 201 2.98 -4.76 15.83
CA ALA A 201 1.53 -4.81 15.67
C ALA A 201 1.10 -5.39 14.31
N LEU A 202 1.91 -5.21 13.26
CA LEU A 202 1.59 -5.61 11.89
C LEU A 202 1.13 -7.07 11.75
N PRO A 203 1.85 -8.10 12.26
CA PRO A 203 1.39 -9.48 12.14
C PRO A 203 0.00 -9.72 12.75
N ILE A 204 -0.31 -9.08 13.87
CA ILE A 204 -1.59 -9.21 14.57
C ILE A 204 -2.69 -8.53 13.75
N ALA A 205 -2.48 -7.28 13.38
CA ALA A 205 -3.44 -6.49 12.60
C ALA A 205 -3.74 -7.13 11.23
N ILE A 206 -2.71 -7.67 10.55
CA ILE A 206 -2.86 -8.38 9.28
C ILE A 206 -3.69 -9.65 9.46
N ASN A 207 -3.41 -10.46 10.49
CA ASN A 207 -4.17 -11.68 10.75
C ASN A 207 -5.65 -11.38 11.05
N ASP A 208 -5.91 -10.35 11.83
CA ASP A 208 -7.29 -9.93 12.13
C ASP A 208 -8.01 -9.40 10.89
N PHE A 209 -7.31 -8.60 10.06
CA PHE A 209 -7.82 -8.15 8.76
C PHE A 209 -8.16 -9.32 7.82
N LEU A 210 -7.29 -10.33 7.71
CA LEU A 210 -7.51 -11.50 6.85
C LEU A 210 -8.72 -12.32 7.30
N LYS A 211 -8.93 -12.49 8.62
CA LYS A 211 -10.13 -13.14 9.16
C LYS A 211 -11.41 -12.37 8.80
N ILE A 212 -11.37 -11.05 8.82
CA ILE A 212 -12.49 -10.20 8.38
C ILE A 212 -12.80 -10.48 6.90
N ILE A 213 -11.79 -10.51 6.02
CA ILE A 213 -11.98 -10.83 4.60
C ILE A 213 -12.56 -12.22 4.42
N GLU A 214 -12.00 -13.25 5.06
CA GLU A 214 -12.47 -14.62 4.94
C GLU A 214 -13.92 -14.75 5.37
N SER A 215 -14.27 -14.21 6.55
CA SER A 215 -15.66 -14.21 7.03
C SER A 215 -16.62 -13.44 6.11
N THR A 216 -16.15 -12.39 5.43
CA THR A 216 -16.94 -11.61 4.47
C THR A 216 -17.14 -12.39 3.16
N LYS A 217 -16.12 -13.11 2.68
CA LYS A 217 -16.25 -14.01 1.52
C LYS A 217 -17.21 -15.17 1.80
N THR A 218 -17.20 -15.72 3.02
CA THR A 218 -18.14 -16.76 3.42
C THR A 218 -19.57 -16.21 3.61
N LYS A 219 -19.73 -14.93 3.94
CA LYS A 219 -21.03 -14.24 4.10
C LYS A 219 -21.62 -13.66 2.81
N GLN A 220 -20.82 -13.45 1.77
CA GLN A 220 -21.33 -13.28 0.41
C GLN A 220 -21.96 -14.63 0.03
N HIS A 221 -23.23 -14.82 0.41
CA HIS A 221 -24.03 -16.01 0.14
C HIS A 221 -23.75 -16.46 -1.29
N ASP A 222 -23.20 -17.67 -1.44
CA ASP A 222 -23.09 -18.29 -2.74
C ASP A 222 -24.51 -18.69 -3.13
N ILE A 223 -25.22 -17.77 -3.81
CA ILE A 223 -26.58 -17.97 -4.32
C ILE A 223 -26.63 -19.27 -5.12
N LEU A 224 -25.53 -19.65 -5.79
CA LEU A 224 -25.45 -20.91 -6.49
C LEU A 224 -25.52 -22.10 -5.51
N SER A 225 -24.87 -22.02 -4.35
CA SER A 225 -24.91 -23.05 -3.31
C SER A 225 -26.30 -23.19 -2.68
N ASP A 226 -27.00 -22.08 -2.43
CA ASP A 226 -28.37 -22.12 -1.90
C ASP A 226 -29.34 -22.70 -2.93
N ILE A 227 -29.30 -22.21 -4.18
CA ILE A 227 -30.12 -22.75 -5.27
C ILE A 227 -29.75 -24.22 -5.53
N SER A 228 -28.47 -24.61 -5.39
CA SER A 228 -28.06 -26.01 -5.53
C SER A 228 -28.59 -26.88 -4.40
N ALA A 229 -28.60 -26.39 -3.16
CA ALA A 229 -29.14 -27.10 -2.00
C ALA A 229 -30.66 -27.26 -2.13
N ASP A 230 -31.37 -26.21 -2.55
CA ASP A 230 -32.81 -26.25 -2.80
C ASP A 230 -33.16 -27.15 -3.99
N ALA A 231 -32.38 -27.09 -5.07
CA ALA A 231 -32.54 -27.98 -6.23
C ALA A 231 -32.31 -29.45 -5.85
N GLN A 232 -31.31 -29.75 -5.02
CA GLN A 232 -31.10 -31.11 -4.49
C GLN A 232 -32.28 -31.58 -3.62
N LYS A 233 -32.76 -30.72 -2.72
CA LYS A 233 -33.90 -31.03 -1.84
C LYS A 233 -35.19 -31.27 -2.63
N SER A 234 -35.39 -30.49 -3.70
CA SER A 234 -36.55 -30.57 -4.58
C SER A 234 -36.39 -31.58 -5.71
N ASN A 235 -35.24 -32.27 -5.81
CA ASN A 235 -34.89 -33.18 -6.91
C ASN A 235 -35.02 -32.53 -8.31
N ARG A 236 -34.60 -31.26 -8.43
CA ARG A 236 -34.64 -30.46 -9.66
C ARG A 236 -33.22 -30.15 -10.14
N ASN A 237 -33.09 -29.77 -11.42
CA ASN A 237 -31.90 -29.05 -11.86
C ASN A 237 -32.00 -27.57 -11.47
N LEU A 238 -30.90 -26.83 -11.58
CA LEU A 238 -30.85 -25.41 -11.16
C LEU A 238 -31.86 -24.53 -11.91
N LEU A 239 -32.06 -24.75 -13.21
CA LEU A 239 -32.98 -23.95 -14.01
C LEU A 239 -34.43 -24.23 -13.64
N ASP A 240 -34.76 -25.49 -13.36
CA ASP A 240 -36.07 -25.88 -12.88
C ASP A 240 -36.34 -25.33 -11.47
N GLU A 241 -35.38 -25.39 -10.55
CA GLU A 241 -35.55 -24.79 -9.21
C GLU A 241 -35.83 -23.28 -9.30
N ILE A 242 -35.06 -22.55 -10.11
CA ILE A 242 -35.32 -21.11 -10.36
C ILE A 242 -36.70 -20.89 -10.97
N THR A 243 -37.11 -21.73 -11.92
CA THR A 243 -38.39 -21.63 -12.61
C THR A 243 -39.57 -21.85 -11.64
N PHE A 244 -39.51 -22.90 -10.82
CA PHE A 244 -40.57 -23.22 -9.87
C PHE A 244 -40.64 -22.20 -8.71
N GLN A 245 -39.51 -21.66 -8.25
CA GLN A 245 -39.48 -20.57 -7.28
C GLN A 245 -40.06 -19.27 -7.85
N ASN A 246 -39.82 -18.95 -9.12
CA ASN A 246 -40.34 -17.72 -9.75
C ASN A 246 -41.82 -17.77 -10.08
N PHE A 247 -42.34 -18.95 -10.41
CA PHE A 247 -43.70 -19.14 -10.89
C PHE A 247 -44.57 -19.99 -9.95
N TYR A 248 -44.21 -20.15 -8.67
CA TYR A 248 -44.94 -21.02 -7.73
C TYR A 248 -46.44 -20.73 -7.62
N TYR A 249 -46.86 -19.49 -7.94
CA TYR A 249 -48.25 -19.01 -7.94
C TYR A 249 -48.97 -19.18 -9.29
N TYR A 250 -48.30 -19.67 -10.33
CA TYR A 250 -48.90 -19.94 -11.64
C TYR A 250 -49.57 -21.32 -11.67
N LYS A 251 -50.72 -21.40 -12.34
CA LYS A 251 -51.45 -22.66 -12.50
C LYS A 251 -50.57 -23.68 -13.24
N GLY A 252 -50.26 -24.79 -12.56
CA GLY A 252 -49.37 -25.84 -13.08
C GLY A 252 -47.95 -25.84 -12.51
N PHE A 253 -47.58 -24.84 -11.70
CA PHE A 253 -46.26 -24.69 -11.07
C PHE A 253 -46.29 -24.77 -9.54
N SER A 254 -47.47 -24.91 -8.94
CA SER A 254 -47.62 -25.29 -7.53
C SER A 254 -47.29 -26.77 -7.39
N GLU A 255 -46.10 -27.08 -6.88
CA GLU A 255 -45.57 -28.39 -6.49
C GLU A 255 -46.31 -29.60 -7.09
N ARG A 256 -45.74 -30.22 -8.14
CA ARG A 256 -46.07 -31.59 -8.51
C ARG A 256 -44.95 -32.56 -8.17
N GLU A 257 -45.41 -33.60 -7.49
CA GLU A 257 -44.79 -34.78 -6.90
C GLU A 257 -43.73 -35.51 -7.75
N THR A 258 -42.80 -36.12 -7.00
CA THR A 258 -41.74 -37.11 -7.31
C THR A 258 -40.48 -36.64 -8.04
#